data_AF-A0A0W0SUY6-F1
#
_entry.id   AF-A0A0W0SUY6-F1
#
_cell.length_a   1.000
_cell.length_b   1.000
_cell.length_c   1.000
_cell.angle_alpha   90.00
_cell.angle_beta   90.00
_cell.angle_gamma   90.00
#
_symmetry.space_group_name_H-M   'P 1'
#
loop_
_entity.id
_entity.type
_entity.pdbx_description
1 polymer ?
#
loop_
_entity_poly.entity_id
_entity_poly.type
_entity_poly.pdbx_seq_one_letter_code
_entity_poly.pdbx_strand_id
1 'polypeptide(L)'
;MFLKRFKIKRLTKKLKSMQQNRIHNQPSDEVLAKEIGYYHELANIYKTLLGHKKHPFAADMVIACLRGAGALDDANAQYEVAKSLLDEAKFRERLQLEGLFASPSNERQMKQLYEEALVYLQTAEKLNHVLARRLHGLCYINGWGVSTDKDKGFELVVASIEQENSWEKVPQIFAEIGLNKPEFFAAIMKHRKTS
;
A
#
# COMPACT_ATOMS: atom_id res chain seq x y z
N MET A 1 4.93 -27.33 11.40
CA MET A 1 3.55 -27.04 10.91
C MET A 1 2.52 -26.94 12.06
N PHE A 2 2.52 -27.88 13.01
CA PHE A 2 1.60 -27.88 14.17
C PHE A 2 1.66 -26.59 14.99
N LEU A 3 2.85 -26.10 15.33
CA LEU A 3 3.07 -24.85 16.08
C LEU A 3 2.47 -23.63 15.37
N LYS A 4 2.65 -23.49 14.04
CA LYS A 4 2.07 -22.39 13.26
C LYS A 4 0.54 -22.45 13.28
N ARG A 5 -0.07 -23.63 13.12
CA ARG A 5 -1.52 -23.81 13.19
C ARG A 5 -2.10 -23.40 14.55
N PHE A 6 -1.44 -23.80 15.64
CA PHE A 6 -1.84 -23.39 16.98
C PHE A 6 -1.71 -21.88 17.18
N LYS A 7 -0.60 -21.29 16.70
CA LYS A 7 -0.35 -19.86 16.79
C LYS A 7 -1.38 -19.05 16.01
N ILE A 8 -1.73 -19.45 14.79
CA ILE A 8 -2.80 -18.85 13.99
C ILE A 8 -4.12 -18.87 14.77
N LYS A 9 -4.56 -20.05 15.26
CA LYS A 9 -5.80 -20.17 16.04
C LYS A 9 -5.81 -19.23 17.25
N ARG A 10 -4.70 -19.17 17.98
CA ARG A 10 -4.56 -18.31 19.16
C ARG A 10 -4.67 -16.83 18.80
N LEU A 11 -3.96 -16.37 17.76
CA LEU A 11 -4.00 -14.97 17.31
C LEU A 11 -5.39 -14.60 16.78
N THR A 12 -6.00 -15.45 15.96
CA THR A 12 -7.37 -15.23 15.47
C THR A 12 -8.37 -15.11 16.61
N LYS A 13 -8.26 -15.94 17.66
CA LYS A 13 -9.15 -15.82 18.84
C LYS A 13 -8.97 -14.49 19.57
N LYS A 14 -7.73 -14.03 19.74
CA LYS A 14 -7.43 -12.72 20.35
C LYS A 14 -8.00 -11.57 19.52
N LEU A 15 -7.72 -11.55 18.22
CA LEU A 15 -8.23 -10.52 17.30
C LEU A 15 -9.77 -10.45 17.33
N LYS A 16 -10.47 -11.59 17.26
CA LYS A 16 -11.94 -11.63 17.38
C LYS A 16 -12.44 -11.03 18.69
N SER A 17 -11.77 -11.34 19.81
CA SER A 17 -12.14 -10.79 21.11
C SER A 17 -11.91 -9.27 21.18
N MET A 18 -10.83 -8.77 20.58
CA MET A 18 -10.51 -7.33 20.57
C MET A 18 -11.48 -6.57 19.64
N GLN A 19 -11.78 -7.11 18.46
CA GLN A 19 -12.81 -6.59 17.56
C GLN A 19 -14.17 -6.48 18.26
N GLN A 20 -14.62 -7.53 18.96
CA GLN A 20 -15.89 -7.48 19.71
C GLN A 20 -15.87 -6.42 20.81
N ASN A 21 -14.74 -6.26 21.50
CA ASN A 21 -14.60 -5.25 22.54
C ASN A 21 -14.79 -3.83 21.94
N ARG A 22 -14.20 -3.54 20.78
CA ARG A 22 -14.36 -2.24 20.11
C ARG A 22 -15.78 -1.87 19.69
N ILE A 23 -16.66 -2.86 19.51
CA ILE A 23 -18.07 -2.59 19.16
C ILE A 23 -18.79 -1.89 20.33
N HIS A 24 -18.40 -2.20 21.55
CA HIS A 24 -19.09 -1.74 22.76
C HIS A 24 -18.27 -0.75 23.59
N ASN A 25 -16.97 -0.61 23.32
CA ASN A 25 -16.06 0.23 24.09
C ASN A 25 -15.11 1.01 23.18
N GLN A 26 -14.64 2.16 23.66
CA GLN A 26 -13.53 2.90 23.07
C GLN A 26 -12.20 2.34 23.63
N PRO A 27 -11.44 1.51 22.89
CA PRO A 27 -10.14 1.04 23.35
C PRO A 27 -9.13 2.19 23.45
N SER A 28 -8.16 2.06 24.35
CA SER A 28 -7.01 2.97 24.39
C SER A 28 -6.06 2.73 23.22
N ASP A 29 -5.20 3.71 22.93
CA ASP A 29 -4.18 3.62 21.88
C ASP A 29 -3.24 2.42 22.08
N GLU A 30 -2.90 2.09 23.34
CA GLU A 30 -2.08 0.90 23.64
C GLU A 30 -2.78 -0.41 23.25
N VAL A 31 -4.10 -0.49 23.48
CA VAL A 31 -4.91 -1.66 23.09
C VAL A 31 -5.00 -1.76 21.58
N LEU A 32 -5.19 -0.64 20.88
CA LEU A 32 -5.21 -0.58 19.42
C LEU A 32 -3.84 -0.98 18.82
N ALA A 33 -2.74 -0.43 19.33
CA ALA A 33 -1.39 -0.77 18.91
C ALA A 33 -1.09 -2.27 19.09
N LYS A 34 -1.56 -2.85 20.19
CA LYS A 34 -1.43 -4.30 20.43
C LYS A 34 -2.24 -5.12 19.44
N GLU A 35 -3.42 -4.65 19.03
CA GLU A 35 -4.21 -5.33 18.02
C GLU A 35 -3.56 -5.28 16.64
N ILE A 36 -3.10 -4.10 16.23
CA ILE A 36 -2.30 -3.88 15.01
C ILE A 36 -1.11 -4.85 15.01
N GLY A 37 -0.39 -4.96 16.14
CA GLY A 37 0.71 -5.91 16.29
C GLY A 37 0.30 -7.37 16.07
N TYR A 38 -0.88 -7.79 16.52
CA TYR A 38 -1.39 -9.13 16.27
C TYR A 38 -1.79 -9.37 14.80
N TYR A 39 -2.33 -8.37 14.10
CA TYR A 39 -2.55 -8.47 12.65
C TYR A 39 -1.24 -8.66 11.90
N HIS A 40 -0.20 -7.88 12.21
CA HIS A 40 1.12 -8.02 11.59
C HIS A 40 1.78 -9.35 11.92
N GLU A 41 1.69 -9.82 13.18
CA GLU A 41 2.19 -11.14 13.57
C GLU A 41 1.49 -12.26 12.79
N LEU A 42 0.17 -12.17 12.62
CA LEU A 42 -0.61 -13.13 11.86
C LEU A 42 -0.28 -13.07 10.35
N ALA A 43 -0.16 -11.87 9.78
CA ALA A 43 0.25 -11.64 8.39
C ALA A 43 1.63 -12.29 8.13
N ASN A 44 2.60 -12.08 9.01
CA ASN A 44 3.93 -12.65 8.89
C ASN A 44 3.91 -14.19 8.93
N ILE A 45 3.05 -14.80 9.75
CA ILE A 45 2.88 -16.25 9.72
C ILE A 45 2.35 -16.69 8.35
N TYR A 46 1.34 -16.02 7.81
CA TYR A 46 0.79 -16.35 6.48
C TYR A 46 1.78 -16.12 5.33
N LYS A 47 2.64 -15.09 5.41
CA LYS A 47 3.76 -14.90 4.45
C LYS A 47 4.67 -16.14 4.39
N THR A 48 4.95 -16.77 5.52
CA THR A 48 5.76 -18.02 5.56
C THR A 48 5.00 -19.28 5.09
N LEU A 49 3.74 -19.15 4.69
CA LEU A 49 2.85 -20.22 4.25
C LEU A 49 2.38 -20.02 2.80
N LEU A 50 2.93 -19.05 2.08
CA LEU A 50 2.65 -18.87 0.65
C LEU A 50 2.98 -20.15 -0.13
N GLY A 51 2.06 -20.54 -1.03
CA GLY A 51 2.17 -21.77 -1.82
C GLY A 51 2.00 -23.08 -1.02
N HIS A 52 1.77 -23.01 0.29
CA HIS A 52 1.66 -24.22 1.11
C HIS A 52 0.30 -24.90 0.95
N LYS A 53 0.28 -26.20 0.57
CA LYS A 53 -0.94 -26.97 0.26
C LYS A 53 -2.06 -26.89 1.31
N LYS A 54 -1.73 -26.87 2.61
CA LYS A 54 -2.73 -26.78 3.70
C LYS A 54 -3.22 -25.35 4.00
N HIS A 55 -2.65 -24.35 3.34
CA HIS A 55 -2.96 -22.93 3.48
C HIS A 55 -3.04 -22.28 2.09
N PRO A 56 -3.95 -22.73 1.21
CA PRO A 56 -4.01 -22.26 -0.17
C PRO A 56 -4.26 -20.74 -0.27
N PHE A 57 -5.00 -20.17 0.69
CA PHE A 57 -5.34 -18.74 0.75
C PHE A 57 -4.36 -17.93 1.59
N ALA A 58 -3.12 -18.39 1.76
CA ALA A 58 -2.15 -17.67 2.59
C ALA A 58 -1.91 -16.24 2.08
N ALA A 59 -1.87 -16.02 0.77
CA ALA A 59 -1.73 -14.69 0.16
C ALA A 59 -2.92 -13.79 0.54
N ASP A 60 -4.16 -14.28 0.35
CA ASP A 60 -5.37 -13.55 0.71
C ASP A 60 -5.40 -13.20 2.20
N MET A 61 -4.95 -14.13 3.05
CA MET A 61 -4.89 -13.91 4.49
C MET A 61 -3.84 -12.88 4.89
N VAL A 62 -2.74 -12.70 4.16
CA VAL A 62 -1.80 -11.60 4.39
C VAL A 62 -2.52 -10.27 4.16
N ILE A 63 -3.18 -10.11 3.01
CA ILE A 63 -3.90 -8.88 2.67
C ILE A 63 -5.04 -8.62 3.66
N ALA A 64 -5.80 -9.66 4.05
CA ALA A 64 -6.87 -9.52 5.04
C ALA A 64 -6.36 -9.04 6.41
N CYS A 65 -5.19 -9.52 6.86
CA CYS A 65 -4.58 -9.05 8.09
C CYS A 65 -4.14 -7.59 7.98
N LEU A 66 -3.49 -7.20 6.87
CA LEU A 66 -3.07 -5.82 6.66
C LEU A 66 -4.28 -4.87 6.54
N ARG A 67 -5.37 -5.26 5.88
CA ARG A 67 -6.62 -4.49 5.89
C ARG A 67 -7.18 -4.33 7.32
N GLY A 68 -7.10 -5.38 8.14
CA GLY A 68 -7.48 -5.31 9.55
C GLY A 68 -6.65 -4.32 10.36
N ALA A 69 -5.33 -4.27 10.15
CA ALA A 69 -4.45 -3.28 10.75
C ALA A 69 -4.71 -1.85 10.21
N GLY A 70 -4.88 -1.72 8.89
CA GLY A 70 -5.12 -0.44 8.23
C GLY A 70 -6.46 0.20 8.63
N ALA A 71 -7.47 -0.61 8.99
CA ALA A 71 -8.72 -0.12 9.58
C ALA A 71 -8.56 0.47 11.00
N LEU A 72 -7.39 0.32 11.60
CA LEU A 72 -6.99 0.93 12.87
C LEU A 72 -5.91 2.00 12.66
N ASP A 73 -5.93 2.64 11.49
CA ASP A 73 -5.00 3.70 11.10
C ASP A 73 -3.51 3.30 11.10
N ASP A 74 -3.21 2.02 10.84
CA ASP A 74 -1.83 1.59 10.59
C ASP A 74 -1.37 2.01 9.18
N ALA A 75 -0.63 3.11 9.09
CA ALA A 75 -0.18 3.70 7.83
C ALA A 75 0.66 2.74 6.97
N ASN A 76 1.50 1.91 7.61
CA ASN A 76 2.33 0.93 6.93
C ASN A 76 1.47 -0.16 6.26
N ALA A 77 0.49 -0.71 6.98
CA ALA A 77 -0.43 -1.69 6.39
C ALA A 77 -1.26 -1.10 5.27
N GLN A 78 -1.73 0.15 5.39
CA GLN A 78 -2.44 0.82 4.31
C GLN A 78 -1.56 0.95 3.06
N TYR A 79 -0.30 1.37 3.20
CA TYR A 79 0.65 1.43 2.10
C TYR A 79 0.92 0.06 1.45
N GLU A 80 1.13 -0.99 2.25
CA GLU A 80 1.38 -2.35 1.73
C GLU A 80 0.17 -2.94 0.99
N VAL A 81 -1.06 -2.66 1.48
CA VAL A 81 -2.30 -3.01 0.76
C VAL A 81 -2.37 -2.23 -0.55
N ALA A 82 -2.17 -0.92 -0.53
CA ALA A 82 -2.19 -0.09 -1.73
C ALA A 82 -1.23 -0.59 -2.80
N LYS A 83 0.03 -0.87 -2.41
CA LYS A 83 1.06 -1.39 -3.31
C LYS A 83 0.64 -2.71 -3.95
N SER A 84 0.11 -3.64 -3.15
CA SER A 84 -0.35 -4.95 -3.64
C SER A 84 -1.51 -4.82 -4.63
N LEU A 85 -2.48 -3.95 -4.34
CA LEU A 85 -3.63 -3.68 -5.22
C LEU A 85 -3.17 -3.02 -6.53
N LEU A 86 -2.25 -2.06 -6.44
CA LEU A 86 -1.70 -1.34 -7.59
C LEU A 86 -0.90 -2.28 -8.51
N ASP A 87 -0.10 -3.19 -7.95
CA ASP A 87 0.66 -4.18 -8.71
C ASP A 87 -0.27 -5.13 -9.49
N GLU A 88 -1.35 -5.60 -8.86
CA GLU A 88 -2.37 -6.40 -9.53
C GLU A 88 -3.14 -5.59 -10.59
N ALA A 89 -3.47 -4.32 -10.32
CA ALA A 89 -4.13 -3.45 -11.29
C ALA A 89 -3.28 -3.25 -12.56
N LYS A 90 -1.98 -2.95 -12.40
CA LYS A 90 -1.03 -2.83 -13.53
C LYS A 90 -0.89 -4.13 -14.31
N PHE A 91 -0.88 -5.27 -13.62
CA PHE A 91 -0.88 -6.58 -14.28
C PHE A 91 -2.12 -6.75 -15.17
N ARG A 92 -3.30 -6.41 -14.64
CA ARG A 92 -4.57 -6.50 -15.37
C ARG A 92 -4.68 -5.52 -16.52
N GLU A 93 -4.14 -4.31 -16.35
CA GLU A 93 -4.02 -3.34 -17.42
C GLU A 93 -3.18 -3.90 -18.57
N ARG A 94 -2.01 -4.51 -18.26
CA ARG A 94 -1.21 -5.20 -19.28
C ARG A 94 -2.01 -6.30 -19.98
N LEU A 95 -2.72 -7.15 -19.25
CA LEU A 95 -3.59 -8.18 -19.85
C LEU A 95 -4.66 -7.58 -20.76
N GLN A 96 -5.22 -6.43 -20.37
CA GLN A 96 -6.23 -5.72 -21.14
C GLN A 96 -5.64 -5.15 -22.44
N LEU A 97 -4.45 -4.57 -22.38
CA LEU A 97 -3.76 -3.98 -23.54
C LEU A 97 -3.27 -5.04 -24.54
N GLU A 98 -2.80 -6.19 -24.05
CA GLU A 98 -2.30 -7.28 -24.91
C GLU A 98 -3.43 -8.02 -25.67
N GLY A 99 -4.69 -7.86 -25.26
CA GLY A 99 -5.85 -8.40 -25.95
C GLY A 99 -6.12 -9.90 -25.69
N LEU A 100 -5.10 -10.74 -25.55
CA LEU A 100 -5.26 -12.19 -25.38
C LEU A 100 -6.13 -12.58 -24.16
N PHE A 101 -5.97 -11.86 -23.06
CA PHE A 101 -6.72 -12.06 -21.81
C PHE A 101 -7.66 -10.89 -21.48
N ALA A 102 -7.89 -10.00 -22.46
CA ALA A 102 -8.77 -8.86 -22.30
C ALA A 102 -10.23 -9.32 -22.16
N SER A 103 -10.95 -8.73 -21.21
CA SER A 103 -12.38 -8.97 -21.05
C SER A 103 -13.03 -7.82 -20.27
N PRO A 104 -14.35 -7.60 -20.42
CA PRO A 104 -15.06 -6.60 -19.61
C PRO A 104 -14.92 -6.87 -18.10
N SER A 105 -14.83 -8.14 -17.70
CA SER A 105 -14.62 -8.51 -16.29
C SER A 105 -13.22 -8.11 -15.81
N ASN A 106 -12.18 -8.33 -16.63
CA ASN A 106 -10.82 -7.91 -16.31
C ASN A 106 -10.72 -6.39 -16.19
N GLU A 107 -11.29 -5.66 -17.16
CA GLU A 107 -11.31 -4.19 -17.16
C GLU A 107 -12.01 -3.63 -15.92
N ARG A 108 -13.18 -4.19 -15.56
CA ARG A 108 -13.90 -3.77 -14.35
C ARG A 108 -13.07 -4.01 -13.09
N GLN A 109 -12.44 -5.17 -13.00
CA GLN A 109 -11.61 -5.52 -11.84
C GLN A 109 -10.36 -4.64 -11.76
N MET A 110 -9.70 -4.36 -12.88
CA MET A 110 -8.59 -3.42 -12.98
C MET A 110 -8.97 -2.03 -12.45
N LYS A 111 -10.10 -1.47 -12.93
CA LYS A 111 -10.60 -0.17 -12.48
C LYS A 111 -10.84 -0.14 -10.96
N GLN A 112 -11.52 -1.16 -10.44
CA GLN A 112 -11.79 -1.26 -9.00
C GLN A 112 -10.50 -1.34 -8.17
N LEU A 113 -9.50 -2.10 -8.63
CA LEU A 113 -8.21 -2.22 -7.93
C LEU A 113 -7.44 -0.90 -7.93
N TYR A 114 -7.45 -0.18 -9.05
CA TYR A 114 -6.86 1.16 -9.13
C TYR A 114 -7.53 2.14 -8.16
N GLU A 115 -8.87 2.21 -8.18
CA GLU A 115 -9.64 3.04 -7.27
C GLU A 115 -9.33 2.71 -5.80
N GLU A 116 -9.37 1.43 -5.44
CA GLU A 116 -9.10 1.00 -4.06
C GLU A 116 -7.65 1.30 -3.65
N ALA A 117 -6.65 1.05 -4.51
CA ALA A 117 -5.25 1.36 -4.24
C ALA A 117 -5.05 2.86 -3.93
N LEU A 118 -5.67 3.75 -4.71
CA LEU A 118 -5.57 5.20 -4.52
C LEU A 118 -6.18 5.64 -3.18
N VAL A 119 -7.29 5.04 -2.77
CA VAL A 119 -7.89 5.31 -1.45
C VAL A 119 -6.93 4.94 -0.32
N TYR A 120 -6.29 3.77 -0.38
CA TYR A 120 -5.31 3.37 0.62
C TYR A 120 -4.04 4.26 0.60
N LEU A 121 -3.55 4.68 -0.57
CA LEU A 121 -2.43 5.63 -0.66
C LEU A 121 -2.76 6.96 0.00
N GLN A 122 -3.92 7.53 -0.31
CA GLN A 122 -4.36 8.80 0.26
C GLN A 122 -4.55 8.71 1.78
N THR A 123 -5.02 7.56 2.27
CA THR A 123 -5.23 7.36 3.71
C THR A 123 -3.88 7.23 4.42
N ALA A 124 -2.94 6.46 3.86
CA ALA A 124 -1.58 6.35 4.40
C ALA A 124 -0.84 7.69 4.35
N GLU A 125 -1.04 8.47 3.29
CA GLU A 125 -0.49 9.82 3.14
C GLU A 125 -1.02 10.79 4.22
N LYS A 126 -2.32 10.73 4.54
CA LYS A 126 -2.91 11.51 5.65
C LYS A 126 -2.32 11.13 7.01
N LEU A 127 -1.85 9.89 7.14
CA LEU A 127 -1.11 9.38 8.30
C LEU A 127 0.41 9.63 8.19
N ASN A 128 0.83 10.56 7.32
CA ASN A 128 2.23 10.94 7.10
C ASN A 128 3.14 9.83 6.56
N HIS A 129 2.61 8.85 5.81
CA HIS A 129 3.44 7.82 5.20
C HIS A 129 4.16 8.31 3.93
N VAL A 130 5.46 8.55 4.04
CA VAL A 130 6.31 9.13 2.97
C VAL A 130 6.23 8.35 1.65
N LEU A 131 6.39 7.02 1.71
CA LEU A 131 6.38 6.20 0.49
C LEU A 131 4.99 6.14 -0.16
N ALA A 132 3.93 6.35 0.61
CA ALA A 132 2.57 6.38 0.06
C ALA A 132 2.36 7.65 -0.76
N ARG A 133 2.79 8.81 -0.23
CA ARG A 133 2.81 10.09 -0.96
C ARG A 133 3.62 9.98 -2.25
N ARG A 134 4.82 9.38 -2.17
CA ARG A 134 5.68 9.16 -3.34
C ARG A 134 4.98 8.30 -4.40
N LEU A 135 4.40 7.17 -3.99
CA LEU A 135 3.72 6.25 -4.89
C LEU A 135 2.46 6.88 -5.49
N HIS A 136 1.74 7.72 -4.74
CA HIS A 136 0.61 8.51 -5.24
C HIS A 136 1.04 9.50 -6.32
N GLY A 137 2.19 10.16 -6.15
CA GLY A 137 2.79 10.99 -7.20
C GLY A 137 3.11 10.19 -8.47
N LEU A 138 3.66 8.98 -8.33
CA LEU A 138 3.92 8.09 -9.47
C LEU A 138 2.64 7.65 -10.20
N CYS A 139 1.50 7.52 -9.50
CA CYS A 139 0.22 7.25 -10.16
C CYS A 139 -0.15 8.38 -11.13
N TYR A 140 0.00 9.65 -10.74
CA TYR A 140 -0.26 10.77 -11.65
C TYR A 140 0.75 10.86 -12.80
N ILE A 141 2.03 10.58 -12.55
CA ILE A 141 3.07 10.64 -13.60
C ILE A 141 2.81 9.60 -14.69
N ASN A 142 2.43 8.39 -14.29
CA ASN A 142 2.26 7.26 -15.21
C ASN A 142 0.82 7.03 -15.67
N GLY A 143 -0.16 7.72 -15.08
CA GLY A 143 -1.57 7.51 -15.37
C GLY A 143 -2.15 6.23 -14.75
N TRP A 144 -1.59 5.74 -13.64
CA TRP A 144 -2.07 4.52 -12.98
C TRP A 144 -3.36 4.80 -12.21
N GLY A 145 -4.50 4.47 -12.82
CA GLY A 145 -5.81 4.65 -12.19
C GLY A 145 -6.31 6.09 -12.11
N VAL A 146 -5.52 7.05 -12.60
CA VAL A 146 -5.83 8.48 -12.66
C VAL A 146 -5.43 9.04 -14.01
N SER A 147 -6.04 10.15 -14.42
CA SER A 147 -5.55 10.92 -15.56
C SER A 147 -4.12 11.39 -15.31
N THR A 148 -3.27 11.31 -16.33
CA THR A 148 -1.88 11.77 -16.22
C THR A 148 -1.83 13.26 -15.90
N ASP A 149 -1.13 13.59 -14.82
CA ASP A 149 -0.83 14.96 -14.38
C ASP A 149 0.59 14.98 -13.83
N LYS A 150 1.55 15.22 -14.74
CA LYS A 150 2.96 15.10 -14.41
C LYS A 150 3.40 16.13 -13.38
N ASP A 151 2.90 17.37 -13.48
CA ASP A 151 3.27 18.46 -12.56
C ASP A 151 2.83 18.13 -11.13
N LYS A 152 1.55 17.78 -10.95
CA LYS A 152 1.04 17.32 -9.66
C LYS A 152 1.78 16.10 -9.13
N GLY A 153 2.08 15.14 -10.02
CA GLY A 153 2.83 13.95 -9.67
C GLY A 153 4.24 14.26 -9.16
N PHE A 154 4.95 15.21 -9.79
CA PHE A 154 6.26 15.66 -9.30
C PHE A 154 6.17 16.41 -7.98
N GLU A 155 5.19 17.29 -7.81
CA GLU A 155 4.98 17.99 -6.54
C GLU A 155 4.83 17.00 -5.38
N LEU A 156 4.04 15.93 -5.55
CA LEU A 156 3.89 14.87 -4.55
C LEU A 156 5.20 14.11 -4.28
N VAL A 157 5.97 13.79 -5.32
CA VAL A 157 7.27 13.12 -5.16
C VAL A 157 8.25 14.03 -4.41
N VAL A 158 8.34 15.31 -4.78
CA VAL A 158 9.20 16.30 -4.11
C VAL A 158 8.79 16.48 -2.65
N ALA A 159 7.50 16.65 -2.37
CA ALA A 159 6.97 16.74 -1.02
C ALA A 159 7.28 15.48 -0.19
N SER A 160 7.36 14.30 -0.80
CA SER A 160 7.80 13.08 -0.11
C SER A 160 9.28 13.15 0.31
N ILE A 161 10.15 13.72 -0.52
CA ILE A 161 11.59 13.84 -0.27
C ILE A 161 11.85 14.88 0.82
N GLU A 162 11.13 16.00 0.76
CA GLU A 162 11.15 17.03 1.79
C GLU A 162 10.69 16.47 3.14
N GLN A 163 9.61 15.68 3.15
CA GLN A 163 9.09 15.07 4.36
C GLN A 163 10.09 14.12 5.05
N GLU A 164 10.88 13.36 4.30
CA GLU A 164 11.94 12.48 4.86
C GLU A 164 13.32 13.16 4.94
N ASN A 165 13.38 14.48 4.70
CA ASN A 165 14.58 15.31 4.73
C ASN A 165 15.79 14.67 4.03
N SER A 166 15.56 14.05 2.86
CA SER A 166 16.57 13.26 2.13
C SER A 166 16.91 13.88 0.77
N TRP A 167 17.04 15.21 0.72
CA TRP A 167 17.38 15.95 -0.51
C TRP A 167 18.70 15.51 -1.14
N GLU A 168 19.64 15.04 -0.33
CA GLU A 168 20.92 14.46 -0.79
C GLU A 168 20.74 13.13 -1.54
N LYS A 169 19.60 12.45 -1.35
CA LYS A 169 19.27 11.16 -1.99
C LYS A 169 18.41 11.32 -3.24
N VAL A 170 18.10 12.54 -3.66
CA VAL A 170 17.25 12.81 -4.84
C VAL A 170 17.66 12.01 -6.07
N PRO A 171 18.95 11.97 -6.49
CA PRO A 171 19.35 11.18 -7.65
C PRO A 171 19.07 9.69 -7.50
N GLN A 172 19.31 9.13 -6.30
CA GLN A 172 19.05 7.72 -6.00
C GLN A 172 17.56 7.41 -6.02
N ILE A 173 16.75 8.24 -5.33
CA ILE A 173 15.29 8.09 -5.27
C ILE A 173 14.71 8.13 -6.69
N PHE A 174 15.16 9.07 -7.53
CA PHE A 174 14.70 9.20 -8.91
C PHE A 174 15.10 8.02 -9.77
N ALA A 175 16.31 7.48 -9.58
CA ALA A 175 16.75 6.28 -10.25
C ALA A 175 15.90 5.06 -9.85
N GLU A 176 15.60 4.89 -8.56
CA GLU A 176 14.78 3.80 -8.03
C GLU A 176 13.35 3.81 -8.56
N ILE A 177 12.76 4.99 -8.70
CA ILE A 177 11.37 5.16 -9.19
C ILE A 177 11.28 5.34 -10.71
N GLY A 178 12.40 5.24 -11.45
CA GLY A 178 12.44 5.29 -12.90
C GLY A 178 12.27 6.69 -13.51
N LEU A 179 12.52 7.75 -12.74
CA LEU A 179 12.43 9.15 -13.16
C LEU A 179 13.82 9.74 -13.48
N ASN A 180 14.58 9.09 -14.36
CA ASN A 180 15.93 9.54 -14.76
C ASN A 180 15.93 10.48 -15.98
N LYS A 181 15.07 11.50 -16.03
CA LYS A 181 15.05 12.50 -17.12
C LYS A 181 15.53 13.88 -16.66
N PRO A 182 16.26 14.64 -17.50
CA PRO A 182 16.74 15.99 -17.18
C PRO A 182 15.63 16.96 -16.75
N GLU A 183 14.44 16.81 -17.33
CA GLU A 183 13.24 17.61 -17.03
C GLU A 183 12.87 17.59 -15.53
N PHE A 184 13.13 16.47 -14.85
CA PHE A 184 12.77 16.33 -13.44
C PHE A 184 13.72 17.08 -12.50
N PHE A 185 15.00 17.14 -12.84
CA PHE A 185 15.97 17.94 -12.09
C PHE A 185 15.67 19.44 -12.18
N ALA A 186 15.14 19.91 -13.32
CA ALA A 186 14.71 21.28 -13.48
C ALA A 186 13.50 21.63 -12.60
N ALA A 187 12.51 20.72 -12.48
CA ALA A 187 11.34 20.89 -11.61
C ALA A 187 11.74 21.00 -10.13
N ILE A 188 12.65 20.14 -9.65
CA ILE A 188 13.21 20.21 -8.29
C ILE A 188 13.87 21.57 -8.01
N MET A 189 14.73 22.03 -8.94
CA MET A 189 15.46 23.29 -8.77
C MET A 189 14.53 24.51 -8.74
N LYS A 190 13.39 24.43 -9.43
CA LYS A 190 12.34 25.46 -9.36
C LYS A 190 11.66 25.45 -8.00
N HIS A 191 11.28 24.27 -7.49
CA HIS A 191 10.59 24.13 -6.20
C HIS A 191 11.45 24.63 -5.02
N ARG A 192 12.77 24.34 -5.02
CA ARG A 192 13.72 24.83 -4.00
C ARG A 192 13.89 26.35 -3.97
N LYS A 193 13.56 27.06 -5.06
CA LYS A 193 13.64 28.53 -5.11
C LYS A 193 12.37 29.21 -4.58
N THR A 194 11.27 28.47 -4.48
CA THR A 194 9.95 28.98 -4.07
C THR A 194 9.53 28.56 -2.66
N SER A 195 10.25 27.62 -2.05
CA SER A 195 10.16 27.19 -0.65
C SER A 195 11.15 27.96 0.22
#